data_AF-A0A2L2YLK5-F1
#
_entry.id   AF-A0A2L2YLK5-F1
#
_cell.length_a   1.000
_cell.length_b   1.000
_cell.length_c   1.000
_cell.angle_alpha   90.00
_cell.angle_beta   90.00
_cell.angle_gamma   90.00
#
_symmetry.space_group_name_H-M   'P 1'
#
loop_
_entity.id
_entity.type
_entity.pdbx_description
1 polymer ?
#
loop_
_entity_poly.entity_id
_entity_poly.type
_entity_poly.pdbx_seq_one_letter_code
_entity_poly.pdbx_strand_id
1 'polypeptide(L)'
;DGLVSPWEGSRTMRLTKSKHPISGCQFPSWVTSNHKWHTLDGKTTYTFGHKNNSFKISNSKQDQEDTKFICIEHVSNTANSTTLVGYSSSGCKNGYVCMTFFRRHKHIIEIQFGELGRSTQEACYSVFSSTTSQDFVTLVGRTVPTSGCPQLIETSEIRVHVVHEASASFKPDFCRDHAIKIAGCRSQNRLEFFISCASFTDVKSFHCHGSWEENGRNYLVTGLRNSGYKYCFVYWNKDKTAHLSGVHDTCRRSIEQTFTENLSFNISSTGICDSLLSSQPVLVTSLSTMMTCLLAIAIVFCRPIR
;
A
#
# COMPACT_ATOMS: atom_id res chain seq x y z
N ASP A 1 -56.34 -9.14 0.00
CA ASP A 1 -56.17 -10.07 -1.14
C ASP A 1 -54.72 -10.39 -1.37
N GLY A 2 -54.31 -11.59 -0.95
CA GLY A 2 -53.02 -12.19 -1.27
C GLY A 2 -53.18 -13.24 -2.36
N LEU A 3 -52.06 -13.62 -2.99
CA LEU A 3 -52.02 -14.70 -3.99
C LEU A 3 -52.58 -16.01 -3.41
N VAL A 4 -53.48 -16.66 -4.15
CA VAL A 4 -54.24 -17.83 -3.68
C VAL A 4 -53.40 -19.11 -3.78
N SER A 5 -52.37 -19.14 -4.64
CA SER A 5 -51.35 -20.21 -4.61
C SER A 5 -49.96 -19.77 -5.14
N PRO A 6 -48.87 -20.47 -4.78
CA PRO A 6 -47.52 -20.20 -5.29
C PRO A 6 -47.36 -20.39 -6.81
N TRP A 7 -48.28 -21.12 -7.44
CA TRP A 7 -48.25 -21.45 -8.87
C TRP A 7 -48.94 -20.42 -9.76
N GLU A 8 -49.73 -19.52 -9.16
CA GLU A 8 -50.38 -18.44 -9.91
C GLU A 8 -49.43 -17.31 -10.28
N GLY A 9 -48.26 -17.23 -9.62
CA GLY A 9 -47.29 -16.15 -9.84
C GLY A 9 -46.89 -15.95 -11.31
N SER A 10 -46.76 -17.03 -12.10
CA SER A 10 -46.42 -16.93 -13.53
C SER A 10 -47.54 -16.40 -14.42
N ARG A 11 -48.80 -16.49 -13.96
CA ARG A 11 -50.00 -16.00 -14.66
C ARG A 11 -50.32 -14.55 -14.30
N THR A 12 -49.98 -14.13 -13.09
CA THR A 12 -50.26 -12.78 -12.57
C THR A 12 -49.05 -11.84 -12.63
N MET A 13 -47.82 -12.36 -12.75
CA MET A 13 -46.59 -11.55 -12.86
C MET A 13 -45.86 -11.82 -14.18
N ARG A 14 -45.66 -10.75 -14.97
CA ARG A 14 -44.83 -10.80 -16.18
C ARG A 14 -43.44 -10.26 -15.87
N LEU A 15 -42.48 -11.17 -15.67
CA LEU A 15 -41.07 -10.79 -15.51
C LEU A 15 -40.49 -10.42 -16.88
N THR A 16 -39.95 -9.20 -16.99
CA THR A 16 -39.20 -8.78 -18.18
C THR A 16 -37.72 -8.68 -17.83
N LYS A 17 -36.85 -9.21 -18.68
CA LYS A 17 -35.40 -9.04 -18.53
C LYS A 17 -35.09 -7.54 -18.54
N SER A 18 -34.46 -7.02 -17.48
CA SER A 18 -34.01 -5.63 -17.48
C SER A 18 -33.01 -5.44 -18.60
N LYS A 19 -33.10 -4.32 -19.32
CA LYS A 19 -32.08 -3.97 -20.31
C LYS A 19 -30.74 -3.88 -19.60
N HIS A 20 -29.71 -4.50 -20.17
CA HIS A 20 -28.36 -4.30 -19.66
C HIS A 20 -28.07 -2.80 -19.60
N PRO A 21 -27.54 -2.29 -18.48
CA PRO A 21 -27.31 -0.87 -18.32
C PRO A 21 -26.31 -0.41 -19.36
N ILE A 22 -26.72 0.61 -20.10
CA ILE A 22 -25.89 1.24 -21.11
C ILE A 22 -25.00 2.25 -20.38
N SER A 23 -23.72 2.23 -20.73
CA SER A 23 -22.76 3.21 -20.23
C SER A 23 -23.21 4.63 -20.59
N GLY A 24 -23.41 5.49 -19.60
CA GLY A 24 -23.71 6.91 -19.81
C GLY A 24 -22.49 7.82 -19.69
N CYS A 25 -21.34 7.29 -19.23
CA CYS A 25 -20.13 8.07 -19.03
C CYS A 25 -18.85 7.27 -19.19
N GLN A 26 -17.71 7.97 -19.12
CA GLN A 26 -16.38 7.38 -18.98
C GLN A 26 -15.81 7.69 -17.60
N PHE A 27 -14.95 6.80 -17.11
CA PHE A 27 -14.13 7.01 -15.93
C PHE A 27 -13.08 8.10 -16.20
N PRO A 28 -12.65 8.84 -15.16
CA PRO A 28 -11.66 9.90 -15.32
C PRO A 28 -10.37 9.40 -15.95
N SER A 29 -9.80 10.20 -16.86
CA SER A 29 -8.58 9.82 -17.60
C SER A 29 -7.38 9.54 -16.69
N TRP A 30 -7.30 10.19 -15.54
CA TRP A 30 -6.24 9.96 -14.54
C TRP A 30 -6.40 8.63 -13.78
N VAL A 31 -7.60 8.05 -13.75
CA VAL A 31 -7.82 6.68 -13.26
C VAL A 31 -7.44 5.68 -14.36
N THR A 32 -7.91 5.93 -15.59
CA THR A 32 -7.74 4.99 -16.70
C THR A 32 -6.38 5.07 -17.39
N SER A 33 -5.53 6.04 -17.04
CA SER A 33 -4.15 6.11 -17.52
C SER A 33 -3.36 4.86 -17.15
N ASN A 34 -3.72 4.23 -16.02
CA ASN A 34 -3.31 2.86 -15.70
C ASN A 34 -4.54 1.96 -15.86
N HIS A 35 -4.50 1.03 -16.81
CA HIS A 35 -5.61 0.09 -17.01
C HIS A 35 -5.69 -1.01 -15.94
N LYS A 36 -4.65 -1.17 -15.11
CA LYS A 36 -4.58 -2.16 -14.04
C LYS A 36 -4.12 -1.52 -12.75
N TRP A 37 -4.92 -1.71 -11.72
CA TRP A 37 -4.63 -1.30 -10.34
C TRP A 37 -4.72 -2.50 -9.41
N HIS A 38 -3.96 -2.48 -8.33
CA HIS A 38 -3.91 -3.55 -7.36
C HIS A 38 -4.11 -3.01 -5.94
N THR A 39 -4.76 -3.78 -5.08
CA THR A 39 -4.76 -3.51 -3.62
C THR A 39 -3.36 -3.65 -3.04
N LEU A 40 -3.12 -3.07 -1.86
CA LEU A 40 -1.81 -3.14 -1.19
C LEU A 40 -1.42 -4.58 -0.86
N ASP A 41 -2.38 -5.39 -0.41
CA ASP A 41 -2.22 -6.81 -0.13
C ASP A 41 -2.08 -7.69 -1.40
N GLY A 42 -2.29 -7.10 -2.58
CA GLY A 42 -2.17 -7.77 -3.87
C GLY A 42 -3.26 -8.79 -4.18
N LYS A 43 -4.25 -8.98 -3.29
CA LYS A 43 -5.31 -9.99 -3.47
C LYS A 43 -6.36 -9.59 -4.49
N THR A 44 -6.55 -8.29 -4.71
CA THR A 44 -7.60 -7.79 -5.60
C THR A 44 -7.01 -6.91 -6.69
N THR A 45 -7.45 -7.16 -7.92
CA THR A 45 -7.04 -6.42 -9.12
C THR A 45 -8.24 -5.74 -9.77
N TYR A 46 -8.07 -4.45 -10.08
CA TYR A 46 -9.05 -3.61 -10.75
C TYR A 46 -8.57 -3.38 -12.18
N THR A 47 -9.31 -3.89 -13.16
CA THR A 47 -8.96 -3.80 -14.57
C THR A 47 -9.97 -2.94 -15.32
N PHE A 48 -9.52 -1.80 -15.84
CA PHE A 48 -10.32 -0.87 -16.63
C PHE A 48 -10.28 -1.26 -18.11
N GLY A 49 -11.45 -1.35 -18.74
CA GLY A 49 -11.56 -1.68 -20.16
C GLY A 49 -11.08 -0.55 -21.07
N HIS A 50 -10.71 -0.88 -22.32
CA HIS A 50 -10.18 0.08 -23.29
C HIS A 50 -11.12 1.24 -23.65
N LYS A 51 -12.44 1.04 -23.51
CA LYS A 51 -13.45 2.08 -23.74
C LYS A 51 -13.59 3.04 -22.54
N ASN A 52 -12.82 2.83 -21.47
CA ASN A 52 -12.81 3.63 -20.25
C ASN A 52 -14.19 3.81 -19.60
N ASN A 53 -15.15 2.94 -19.89
CA ASN A 53 -16.53 3.03 -19.42
C ASN A 53 -16.94 1.89 -18.49
N SER A 54 -16.05 0.93 -18.30
CA SER A 54 -16.25 -0.21 -17.42
C SER A 54 -14.93 -0.64 -16.78
N PHE A 55 -15.03 -1.18 -15.57
CA PHE A 55 -13.93 -1.90 -14.95
C PHE A 55 -14.41 -3.18 -14.30
N LYS A 56 -13.46 -4.06 -14.01
CA LYS A 56 -13.68 -5.37 -13.42
C LYS A 56 -12.83 -5.51 -12.18
N ILE A 57 -13.42 -5.98 -11.09
CA ILE A 57 -12.72 -6.38 -9.87
C ILE A 57 -12.57 -7.90 -9.91
N SER A 58 -11.33 -8.36 -9.83
CA SER A 58 -10.97 -9.77 -9.80
C SER A 58 -10.17 -10.07 -8.54
N ASN A 59 -10.55 -11.14 -7.83
CA ASN A 59 -9.82 -11.64 -6.67
C ASN A 59 -8.81 -12.72 -7.11
N SER A 60 -7.64 -12.78 -6.48
CA SER A 60 -6.63 -13.80 -6.74
C SER A 60 -7.07 -15.20 -6.31
N LYS A 61 -8.05 -15.31 -5.39
CA LYS A 61 -8.69 -16.59 -5.07
C LYS A 61 -9.67 -16.96 -6.19
N GLN A 62 -9.36 -18.04 -6.90
CA GLN A 62 -10.04 -18.51 -8.14
C GLN A 62 -11.55 -18.77 -8.03
N ASP A 63 -12.14 -18.74 -6.83
CA ASP A 63 -13.51 -19.20 -6.57
C ASP A 63 -14.53 -18.05 -6.38
N GLN A 64 -14.10 -16.80 -6.50
CA GLN A 64 -15.02 -15.65 -6.43
C GLN A 64 -15.36 -15.12 -7.81
N GLU A 65 -16.66 -14.99 -8.08
CA GLU A 65 -17.15 -14.36 -9.30
C GLU A 65 -16.68 -12.90 -9.39
N ASP A 66 -16.16 -12.56 -10.55
CA ASP A 66 -15.70 -11.22 -10.81
C ASP A 66 -16.84 -10.20 -10.76
N THR A 67 -16.58 -9.04 -10.16
CA THR A 67 -17.55 -7.95 -10.13
C THR A 67 -17.27 -6.98 -11.26
N LYS A 68 -18.27 -6.73 -12.11
CA LYS A 68 -18.17 -5.77 -13.22
C LYS A 68 -18.90 -4.48 -12.87
N PHE A 69 -18.26 -3.36 -13.14
CA PHE A 69 -18.83 -2.02 -13.00
C PHE A 69 -18.93 -1.33 -14.36
N ILE A 70 -20.02 -0.61 -14.59
CA ILE A 70 -20.26 0.20 -15.80
C ILE A 70 -20.60 1.63 -15.35
N CYS A 71 -19.94 2.64 -15.92
CA CYS A 71 -20.18 4.06 -15.61
C CYS A 71 -21.56 4.50 -16.13
N ILE A 72 -22.42 5.01 -15.24
CA ILE A 72 -23.77 5.45 -15.59
C ILE A 72 -23.84 6.97 -15.68
N GLU A 73 -23.47 7.69 -14.63
CA GLU A 73 -23.49 9.16 -14.62
C GLU A 73 -22.43 9.73 -13.67
N HIS A 74 -22.00 10.97 -13.94
CA HIS A 74 -21.12 11.74 -13.04
C HIS A 74 -21.99 12.52 -12.05
N VAL A 75 -21.61 12.49 -10.77
CA VAL A 75 -22.32 13.21 -9.71
C VAL A 75 -21.59 14.49 -9.35
N SER A 76 -20.27 14.40 -9.14
CA SER A 76 -19.44 15.56 -8.85
C SER A 76 -18.01 15.33 -9.30
N ASN A 77 -17.33 16.39 -9.70
CA ASN A 77 -15.94 16.34 -10.14
C ASN A 77 -15.16 17.53 -9.57
N THR A 78 -14.08 17.24 -8.88
CA THR A 78 -13.13 18.21 -8.33
C THR A 78 -11.73 17.94 -8.91
N ALA A 79 -10.75 18.78 -8.58
CA ALA A 79 -9.38 18.58 -9.04
C ALA A 79 -8.76 17.25 -8.55
N ASN A 80 -9.14 16.80 -7.34
CA ASN A 80 -8.54 15.65 -6.67
C ASN A 80 -9.52 14.51 -6.42
N SER A 81 -10.81 14.68 -6.71
CA SER A 81 -11.81 13.63 -6.53
C SER A 81 -12.90 13.65 -7.59
N THR A 82 -13.40 12.48 -7.95
CA THR A 82 -14.55 12.35 -8.85
C THR A 82 -15.53 11.33 -8.27
N THR A 83 -16.78 11.73 -8.10
CA THR A 83 -17.88 10.89 -7.65
C THR A 83 -18.79 10.57 -8.83
N LEU A 84 -19.13 9.30 -8.98
CA LEU A 84 -19.97 8.80 -10.06
C LEU A 84 -20.87 7.67 -9.59
N VAL A 85 -21.94 7.41 -10.33
CA VAL A 85 -22.77 6.22 -10.16
C VAL A 85 -22.31 5.18 -11.18
N GLY A 86 -22.03 3.97 -10.69
CA GLY A 86 -21.76 2.83 -11.55
C GLY A 86 -22.74 1.71 -11.31
N TYR A 87 -23.10 0.97 -12.35
CA TYR A 87 -23.86 -0.25 -12.21
C TYR A 87 -22.92 -1.42 -11.92
N SER A 88 -23.09 -2.04 -10.77
CA SER A 88 -22.37 -3.23 -10.32
C SER A 88 -23.12 -4.50 -10.72
N SER A 89 -22.37 -5.51 -11.15
CA SER A 89 -22.88 -6.84 -11.48
C SER A 89 -21.90 -7.90 -11.00
N SER A 90 -22.31 -8.72 -10.03
CA SER A 90 -21.60 -9.89 -9.54
C SER A 90 -22.61 -10.99 -9.23
N GLY A 91 -22.62 -12.05 -10.05
CA GLY A 91 -23.62 -13.11 -9.98
C GLY A 91 -25.06 -12.61 -9.98
N CYS A 92 -25.80 -13.01 -8.95
CA CYS A 92 -27.18 -12.59 -8.73
C CYS A 92 -27.33 -11.21 -8.08
N LYS A 93 -26.22 -10.58 -7.65
CA LYS A 93 -26.23 -9.26 -7.03
C LYS A 93 -25.91 -8.21 -8.08
N ASN A 94 -26.91 -7.38 -8.39
CA ASN A 94 -26.78 -6.29 -9.32
C ASN A 94 -27.53 -5.04 -8.84
N GLY A 95 -27.05 -3.87 -9.24
CA GLY A 95 -27.61 -2.61 -8.79
C GLY A 95 -26.66 -1.44 -9.02
N TYR A 96 -27.06 -0.26 -8.54
CA TYR A 96 -26.29 0.98 -8.69
C TYR A 96 -25.48 1.23 -7.43
N VAL A 97 -24.23 1.64 -7.59
CA VAL A 97 -23.32 1.92 -6.49
C VAL A 97 -22.73 3.30 -6.73
N CYS A 98 -22.82 4.16 -5.73
CA CYS A 98 -22.08 5.41 -5.71
C CYS A 98 -20.62 5.10 -5.45
N MET A 99 -19.71 5.67 -6.22
CA MET A 99 -18.28 5.52 -5.96
C MET A 99 -17.56 6.84 -6.10
N THR A 100 -16.61 7.07 -5.20
CA THR A 100 -15.75 8.25 -5.23
C THR A 100 -14.31 7.81 -5.41
N PHE A 101 -13.67 8.32 -6.46
CA PHE A 101 -12.25 8.16 -6.71
C PHE A 101 -11.51 9.37 -6.17
N PHE A 102 -10.42 9.14 -5.45
CA PHE A 102 -9.51 10.18 -4.96
C PHE A 102 -8.15 10.03 -5.60
N ARG A 103 -7.65 11.10 -6.19
CA ARG A 103 -6.32 11.18 -6.78
C ARG A 103 -5.30 11.52 -5.69
N ARG A 104 -4.52 10.52 -5.27
CA ARG A 104 -3.50 10.69 -4.21
C ARG A 104 -2.11 10.94 -4.77
N HIS A 105 -1.74 10.19 -5.79
CA HIS A 105 -0.48 10.32 -6.50
C HIS A 105 -0.66 9.84 -7.94
N LYS A 106 0.32 10.05 -8.82
CA LYS A 106 0.26 9.60 -10.23
C LYS A 106 -0.02 8.09 -10.37
N HIS A 107 0.43 7.30 -9.39
CA HIS A 107 0.28 5.85 -9.35
C HIS A 107 -0.44 5.35 -8.09
N ILE A 108 -1.12 6.23 -7.37
CA ILE A 108 -1.89 5.88 -6.16
C ILE A 108 -3.24 6.59 -6.22
N ILE A 109 -4.30 5.80 -6.11
CA ILE A 109 -5.66 6.31 -6.00
C ILE A 109 -6.33 5.65 -4.80
N GLU A 110 -7.32 6.31 -4.22
CA GLU A 110 -8.26 5.65 -3.33
C GLU A 110 -9.61 5.57 -4.01
N ILE A 111 -10.35 4.50 -3.72
CA ILE A 111 -11.75 4.36 -4.11
C ILE A 111 -12.59 4.10 -2.88
N GLN A 112 -13.73 4.78 -2.79
CA GLN A 112 -14.75 4.56 -1.78
C GLN A 112 -16.02 4.08 -2.48
N PHE A 113 -16.62 3.03 -1.94
CA PHE A 113 -17.87 2.46 -2.42
C PHE A 113 -19.01 2.79 -1.47
N GLY A 114 -20.13 3.21 -2.06
CA GLY A 114 -21.42 3.29 -1.41
C GLY A 114 -22.12 1.95 -1.32
N GLU A 115 -23.28 1.96 -0.68
CA GLU A 115 -24.18 0.81 -0.65
C GLU A 115 -24.84 0.57 -2.02
N LEU A 116 -25.30 -0.66 -2.23
CA LEU A 116 -26.02 -1.05 -3.45
C LEU A 116 -27.44 -0.50 -3.42
N GLY A 117 -27.73 0.47 -4.29
CA GLY A 117 -29.06 1.03 -4.52
C GLY A 117 -29.78 0.40 -5.72
N ARG A 118 -31.11 0.57 -5.76
CA ARG A 118 -31.97 0.09 -6.87
C ARG A 118 -32.07 1.10 -8.01
N SER A 119 -31.74 2.36 -7.74
CA SER A 119 -31.73 3.47 -8.70
C SER A 119 -30.46 4.30 -8.57
N THR A 120 -30.17 5.15 -9.55
CA THR A 120 -28.99 6.04 -9.49
C THR A 120 -29.13 7.08 -8.39
N GLN A 121 -30.34 7.59 -8.18
CA GLN A 121 -30.66 8.58 -7.14
C GLN A 121 -30.46 7.99 -5.73
N GLU A 122 -30.99 6.78 -5.48
CA GLU A 122 -30.83 6.10 -4.18
C GLU A 122 -29.37 5.80 -3.86
N ALA A 123 -28.60 5.36 -4.85
CA ALA A 123 -27.21 4.93 -4.66
C ALA A 123 -26.32 6.01 -4.05
N CYS A 124 -26.45 7.27 -4.49
CA CYS A 124 -25.66 8.39 -3.95
C CYS A 124 -26.40 9.22 -2.88
N TYR A 125 -27.68 8.97 -2.62
CA TYR A 125 -28.40 9.66 -1.55
C TYR A 125 -27.91 9.24 -0.15
N SER A 126 -27.57 7.95 0.02
CA SER A 126 -27.10 7.39 1.31
C SER A 126 -25.70 7.88 1.71
N VAL A 127 -24.84 8.22 0.74
CA VAL A 127 -23.47 8.73 0.98
C VAL A 127 -23.47 10.07 1.73
N PHE A 128 -24.54 10.86 1.61
CA PHE A 128 -24.72 12.12 2.34
C PHE A 128 -25.40 11.97 3.70
N SER A 129 -25.95 10.78 4.01
CA SER A 129 -26.78 10.56 5.21
C SER A 129 -26.09 9.75 6.30
N SER A 130 -25.03 8.99 5.99
CA SER A 130 -24.32 8.17 6.98
C SER A 130 -22.93 8.75 7.31
N THR A 131 -22.74 9.15 8.56
CA THR A 131 -21.44 9.51 9.18
C THR A 131 -20.53 8.31 9.44
N THR A 132 -20.93 7.10 9.06
CA THR A 132 -20.08 5.91 9.12
C THR A 132 -19.05 5.97 8.00
N SER A 133 -17.79 6.07 8.38
CA SER A 133 -16.61 5.97 7.54
C SER A 133 -16.70 4.74 6.63
N GLN A 134 -17.14 4.92 5.39
CA GLN A 134 -16.92 3.90 4.37
C GLN A 134 -15.41 3.79 4.18
N ASP A 135 -14.91 2.56 4.25
CA ASP A 135 -13.48 2.30 4.16
C ASP A 135 -12.97 2.63 2.75
N PHE A 136 -11.89 3.39 2.72
CA PHE A 136 -11.16 3.66 1.49
C PHE A 136 -10.39 2.42 1.10
N VAL A 137 -10.44 2.05 -0.16
CA VAL A 137 -9.55 1.03 -0.74
C VAL A 137 -8.41 1.74 -1.45
N THR A 138 -7.19 1.55 -0.96
CA THR A 138 -5.99 2.10 -1.61
C THR A 138 -5.57 1.21 -2.76
N LEU A 139 -5.45 1.81 -3.94
CA LEU A 139 -5.07 1.14 -5.17
C LEU A 139 -3.78 1.71 -5.73
N VAL A 140 -2.89 0.82 -6.12
CA VAL A 140 -1.59 1.16 -6.70
C VAL A 140 -1.48 0.67 -8.14
N GLY A 141 -0.96 1.54 -9.00
CA GLY A 141 -0.61 1.20 -10.37
C GLY A 141 0.74 0.49 -10.44
N ARG A 142 1.11 0.01 -11.63
CA ARG A 142 2.50 -0.38 -11.90
C ARG A 142 3.37 0.87 -11.91
N THR A 143 4.25 1.00 -10.92
CA THR A 143 5.22 2.09 -10.84
C THR A 143 6.49 1.76 -11.62
N VAL A 144 6.95 2.71 -12.43
CA VAL A 144 8.36 2.77 -12.80
C VAL A 144 9.08 3.49 -11.65
N PRO A 145 10.17 2.96 -11.09
CA PRO A 145 10.88 3.59 -9.97
C PRO A 145 11.58 4.88 -10.45
N THR A 146 10.87 6.00 -10.46
CA THR A 146 11.40 7.30 -10.89
C THR A 146 11.28 8.40 -9.84
N SER A 147 10.39 8.26 -8.85
CA SER A 147 10.29 9.19 -7.71
C SER A 147 11.01 8.62 -6.50
N GLY A 148 12.02 9.36 -6.00
CA GLY A 148 12.71 9.02 -4.76
C GLY A 148 11.77 9.02 -3.54
N CYS A 149 12.22 8.41 -2.44
CA CYS A 149 11.44 8.38 -1.20
C CYS A 149 11.36 9.79 -0.58
N PRO A 150 10.15 10.27 -0.20
CA PRO A 150 10.01 11.57 0.43
C PRO A 150 10.78 11.60 1.76
N GLN A 151 11.13 12.81 2.16
CA GLN A 151 11.71 13.02 3.47
C GLN A 151 10.61 12.85 4.53
N LEU A 152 10.73 11.81 5.34
CA LEU A 152 9.72 11.43 6.34
C LEU A 152 9.72 12.38 7.54
N ILE A 153 10.88 12.94 7.90
CA ILE A 153 11.10 13.91 8.99
C ILE A 153 12.15 14.92 8.50
N GLU A 154 12.19 16.15 9.04
CA GLU A 154 13.22 17.18 8.77
C GLU A 154 14.68 16.68 8.87
N THR A 155 14.91 15.50 9.44
CA THR A 155 16.18 14.79 9.48
C THR A 155 16.22 13.60 8.53
N SER A 156 17.37 13.32 7.96
CA SER A 156 17.66 12.15 7.10
C SER A 156 17.60 10.80 7.83
N GLU A 157 17.23 10.77 9.11
CA GLU A 157 17.47 9.67 10.04
C GLU A 157 16.23 9.40 10.90
N ILE A 158 15.80 8.13 10.98
CA ILE A 158 14.67 7.69 11.81
C ILE A 158 15.19 6.66 12.81
N ARG A 159 15.23 7.00 14.10
CA ARG A 159 15.48 6.02 15.17
C ARG A 159 14.16 5.64 15.81
N VAL A 160 13.86 4.34 15.83
CA VAL A 160 12.62 3.79 16.39
C VAL A 160 13.00 3.00 17.63
N HIS A 161 12.59 3.51 18.79
CA HIS A 161 12.75 2.77 20.04
C HIS A 161 11.52 1.91 20.31
N VAL A 162 11.78 0.60 20.36
CA VAL A 162 11.05 -0.51 20.99
C VAL A 162 9.52 -0.42 21.02
N VAL A 163 8.89 -1.33 20.29
CA VAL A 163 7.51 -1.77 20.55
C VAL A 163 7.61 -3.09 21.29
N HIS A 164 6.93 -3.22 22.43
CA HIS A 164 6.85 -4.48 23.17
C HIS A 164 6.06 -5.58 22.41
N GLU A 165 5.33 -5.21 21.35
CA GLU A 165 4.52 -6.12 20.53
C GLU A 165 4.62 -5.71 19.05
N ALA A 166 5.53 -6.35 18.31
CA ALA A 166 5.61 -6.19 16.85
C ALA A 166 4.81 -7.31 16.17
N SER A 167 4.03 -6.98 15.14
CA SER A 167 3.21 -7.94 14.40
C SER A 167 4.02 -8.98 13.61
N ALA A 168 3.34 -10.06 13.19
CA ALA A 168 3.90 -11.29 12.62
C ALA A 168 4.88 -11.13 11.44
N SER A 169 4.86 -10.00 10.72
CA SER A 169 5.76 -9.75 9.58
C SER A 169 7.24 -9.56 9.97
N PHE A 170 7.53 -9.32 11.26
CA PHE A 170 8.88 -9.10 11.79
C PHE A 170 9.47 -10.33 12.51
N LYS A 171 8.73 -11.46 12.52
CA LYS A 171 9.09 -12.70 13.23
C LYS A 171 9.60 -12.44 14.66
N PRO A 172 8.78 -11.84 15.54
CA PRO A 172 9.16 -11.51 16.91
C PRO A 172 9.62 -12.73 17.72
N ASP A 173 9.20 -13.93 17.33
CA ASP A 173 9.55 -15.22 17.96
C ASP A 173 11.07 -15.46 18.10
N PHE A 174 11.89 -14.86 17.24
CA PHE A 174 13.35 -14.99 17.32
C PHE A 174 13.98 -14.11 18.40
N CYS A 175 13.25 -13.13 18.94
CA CYS A 175 13.73 -12.19 19.95
C CYS A 175 13.08 -12.53 21.31
N ARG A 176 13.78 -13.35 22.11
CA ARG A 176 13.28 -13.86 23.40
C ARG A 176 12.85 -12.77 24.38
N ASP A 177 13.52 -11.63 24.35
CA ASP A 177 13.31 -10.56 25.33
C ASP A 177 12.27 -9.52 24.87
N HIS A 178 11.66 -9.70 23.68
CA HIS A 178 10.73 -8.75 23.03
C HIS A 178 11.31 -7.32 22.83
N ALA A 179 12.58 -7.10 23.21
CA ALA A 179 13.32 -5.87 23.02
C ALA A 179 13.90 -5.83 21.60
N ILE A 180 13.12 -5.31 20.65
CA ILE A 180 13.52 -5.15 19.26
C ILE A 180 13.94 -3.70 19.01
N LYS A 181 15.15 -3.51 18.48
CA LYS A 181 15.61 -2.20 17.99
C LYS A 181 15.29 -2.08 16.51
N ILE A 182 14.62 -1.00 16.12
CA ILE A 182 14.33 -0.70 14.72
C ILE A 182 15.02 0.61 14.36
N ALA A 183 15.79 0.63 13.27
CA ALA A 183 16.37 1.86 12.72
C ALA A 183 15.93 2.02 11.28
N GLY A 184 15.32 3.17 10.96
CA GLY A 184 14.90 3.53 9.61
C GLY A 184 15.94 4.42 8.93
N CYS A 185 16.54 3.94 7.85
CA CYS A 185 17.43 4.73 7.00
C CYS A 185 16.79 4.99 5.64
N ARG A 186 16.86 6.24 5.20
CA ARG A 186 16.40 6.65 3.87
C ARG A 186 17.59 6.71 2.91
N SER A 187 17.46 6.07 1.77
CA SER A 187 18.26 6.30 0.57
C SER A 187 17.40 6.95 -0.51
N GLN A 188 18.00 7.48 -1.57
CA GLN A 188 17.31 8.26 -2.60
C GLN A 188 16.05 7.56 -3.13
N ASN A 189 16.09 6.24 -3.34
CA ASN A 189 14.95 5.45 -3.85
C ASN A 189 14.45 4.36 -2.89
N ARG A 190 14.97 4.31 -1.65
CA ARG A 190 14.68 3.20 -0.72
C ARG A 190 14.47 3.67 0.71
N LEU A 191 13.61 2.96 1.41
CA LEU A 191 13.44 3.05 2.86
C LEU A 191 13.87 1.71 3.45
N GLU A 192 14.83 1.72 4.36
CA GLU A 192 15.39 0.50 4.94
C GLU A 192 15.16 0.49 6.45
N PHE A 193 14.55 -0.58 6.94
CA PHE A 193 14.37 -0.82 8.36
C PHE A 193 15.32 -1.93 8.81
N PHE A 194 16.31 -1.55 9.60
CA PHE A 194 17.22 -2.45 10.29
C PHE A 194 16.56 -2.89 11.59
N ILE A 195 16.48 -4.20 11.79
CA ILE A 195 15.88 -4.83 12.96
C ILE A 195 16.99 -5.58 13.67
N SER A 196 17.15 -5.37 14.97
CA SER A 196 18.19 -6.04 15.76
C SER A 196 17.70 -6.35 17.18
N CYS A 197 17.99 -7.57 17.63
CA CYS A 197 17.89 -8.01 19.02
C CYS A 197 19.07 -8.96 19.35
N ALA A 198 19.13 -9.48 20.58
CA ALA A 198 20.28 -10.26 21.07
C ALA A 198 20.64 -11.50 20.21
N SER A 199 19.64 -12.12 19.59
CA SER A 199 19.76 -13.39 18.85
C SER A 199 19.55 -13.26 17.34
N PHE A 200 19.15 -12.08 16.85
CA PHE A 200 18.67 -11.93 15.48
C PHE A 200 18.86 -10.51 14.93
N THR A 201 19.22 -10.44 13.65
CA THR A 201 19.30 -9.20 12.87
C THR A 201 18.66 -9.40 11.51
N ASP A 202 17.89 -8.42 11.03
CA ASP A 202 17.25 -8.44 9.72
C ASP A 202 17.20 -7.04 9.11
N VAL A 203 17.09 -6.97 7.78
CA VAL A 203 16.97 -5.71 7.04
C VAL A 203 15.81 -5.81 6.07
N LYS A 204 14.79 -4.98 6.27
CA LYS A 204 13.67 -4.85 5.34
C LYS A 204 13.88 -3.63 4.46
N SER A 205 14.02 -3.85 3.16
CA SER A 205 14.22 -2.79 2.16
C SER A 205 12.94 -2.55 1.37
N PHE A 206 12.49 -1.30 1.33
CA PHE A 206 11.23 -0.88 0.72
C PHE A 206 11.48 0.09 -0.42
N HIS A 207 10.74 -0.05 -1.52
CA HIS A 207 10.72 0.89 -2.64
C HIS A 207 9.49 1.79 -2.54
N CYS A 208 9.67 3.10 -2.66
CA CYS A 208 8.58 4.06 -2.55
C CYS A 208 7.79 4.16 -3.86
N HIS A 209 6.45 4.13 -3.76
CA HIS A 209 5.53 4.25 -4.90
C HIS A 209 4.97 5.68 -5.05
N GLY A 210 4.87 6.39 -3.93
CA GLY A 210 4.38 7.76 -3.88
C GLY A 210 3.87 8.13 -2.50
N SER A 211 3.65 9.42 -2.30
CA SER A 211 3.16 9.97 -1.05
C SER A 211 2.16 11.10 -1.27
N TRP A 212 1.36 11.38 -0.25
CA TRP A 212 0.50 12.55 -0.17
C TRP A 212 0.33 12.97 1.29
N GLU A 213 -0.18 14.19 1.47
CA GLU A 213 -0.56 14.73 2.76
C GLU A 213 -2.08 14.94 2.80
N GLU A 214 -2.70 14.60 3.92
CA GLU A 214 -4.12 14.85 4.18
C GLU A 214 -4.31 15.12 5.68
N ASN A 215 -4.98 16.23 6.01
CA ASN A 215 -5.34 16.60 7.39
C ASN A 215 -4.15 16.58 8.38
N GLY A 216 -2.98 17.07 7.94
CA GLY A 216 -1.76 17.12 8.76
C GLY A 216 -1.10 15.76 9.00
N ARG A 217 -1.53 14.72 8.28
CA ARG A 217 -0.89 13.40 8.26
C ARG A 217 -0.30 13.13 6.89
N ASN A 218 0.85 12.48 6.89
CA ASN A 218 1.53 12.08 5.68
C ASN A 218 1.38 10.58 5.46
N TYR A 219 1.13 10.22 4.21
CA TYR A 219 0.93 8.86 3.76
C TYR A 219 2.02 8.52 2.74
N LEU A 220 2.68 7.39 2.93
CA LEU A 220 3.72 6.88 2.04
C LEU A 220 3.40 5.43 1.69
N VAL A 221 3.13 5.17 0.42
CA VAL A 221 2.96 3.80 -0.06
C VAL A 221 4.30 3.26 -0.53
N THR A 222 4.64 2.08 -0.05
CA THR A 222 5.88 1.38 -0.36
C THR A 222 5.61 -0.07 -0.76
N GLY A 223 6.52 -0.66 -1.51
CA GLY A 223 6.56 -2.10 -1.71
C GLY A 223 7.77 -2.70 -1.03
N LEU A 224 7.60 -3.85 -0.38
CA LEU A 224 8.71 -4.56 0.25
C LEU A 224 9.50 -5.30 -0.85
N ARG A 225 10.82 -5.08 -0.90
CA ARG A 225 11.72 -5.68 -1.89
C ARG A 225 11.70 -7.20 -1.78
N ASN A 226 11.79 -7.87 -2.94
CA ASN A 226 11.71 -9.33 -3.06
C ASN A 226 10.40 -9.92 -2.53
N SER A 227 9.37 -9.09 -2.39
CA SER A 227 8.02 -9.51 -2.04
C SER A 227 7.00 -8.78 -2.93
N GLY A 228 5.83 -9.39 -3.13
CA GLY A 228 4.70 -8.70 -3.76
C GLY A 228 3.97 -7.73 -2.83
N TYR A 229 4.31 -7.74 -1.54
CA TYR A 229 3.63 -7.02 -0.48
C TYR A 229 3.90 -5.52 -0.54
N LYS A 230 2.86 -4.75 -0.25
CA LYS A 230 2.93 -3.30 -0.17
C LYS A 230 2.39 -2.84 1.17
N TYR A 231 2.94 -1.72 1.63
CA TYR A 231 2.64 -1.15 2.92
C TYR A 231 2.32 0.33 2.75
N CYS A 232 1.30 0.78 3.44
CA CYS A 232 1.04 2.19 3.66
C CYS A 232 1.61 2.61 5.00
N PHE A 233 2.61 3.47 4.96
CA PHE A 233 3.17 4.13 6.12
C PHE A 233 2.46 5.46 6.36
N VAL A 234 1.92 5.64 7.55
CA VAL A 234 1.25 6.87 8.00
C VAL A 234 2.10 7.49 9.09
N TYR A 235 2.49 8.76 8.92
CA TYR A 235 3.32 9.47 9.90
C TYR A 235 2.83 10.90 10.13
N TRP A 236 3.01 11.34 11.38
CA TRP A 236 2.64 12.68 11.83
C TRP A 236 3.47 13.08 13.05
N ASN A 237 3.53 14.38 13.32
CA ASN A 237 4.19 14.92 14.50
C ASN A 237 3.14 15.34 15.53
N LYS A 238 3.33 14.94 16.79
CA LYS A 238 2.50 15.37 17.93
C LYS A 238 3.40 15.60 19.14
N ASP A 239 3.30 16.76 19.79
CA ASP A 239 4.02 17.07 21.03
C ASP A 239 5.54 16.80 20.96
N LYS A 240 6.18 17.20 19.84
CA LYS A 240 7.61 16.94 19.52
C LYS A 240 8.00 15.46 19.36
N THR A 241 7.02 14.56 19.38
CA THR A 241 7.19 13.13 19.09
C THR A 241 6.69 12.84 17.68
N ALA A 242 7.51 12.17 16.87
CA ALA A 242 7.07 11.67 15.58
C ALA A 242 6.44 10.29 15.75
N HIS A 243 5.29 10.06 15.13
CA HIS A 243 4.60 8.77 15.12
C HIS A 243 4.68 8.18 13.72
N LEU A 244 4.89 6.85 13.65
CA LEU A 244 4.85 6.12 12.39
C LEU A 244 4.11 4.80 12.57
N SER A 245 3.17 4.55 11.65
CA SER A 245 2.38 3.32 11.55
C SER A 245 2.50 2.76 10.15
N GLY A 246 2.58 1.44 10.01
CA GLY A 246 2.57 0.71 8.75
C GLY A 246 1.41 -0.29 8.71
N VAL A 247 0.61 -0.23 7.66
CA VAL A 247 -0.53 -1.14 7.41
C VAL A 247 -0.42 -1.75 6.01
N HIS A 248 -0.86 -2.98 5.83
CA HIS A 248 -0.65 -3.75 4.58
C HIS A 248 -1.93 -3.89 3.73
N ASP A 249 -3.09 -3.43 4.22
CA ASP A 249 -4.39 -3.56 3.58
C ASP A 249 -4.80 -2.28 2.82
N THR A 250 -4.90 -1.14 3.50
CA THR A 250 -5.29 0.15 2.96
C THR A 250 -4.77 1.30 3.84
N CYS A 251 -4.60 2.50 3.27
CA CYS A 251 -4.17 3.69 4.00
C CYS A 251 -5.27 4.24 4.92
N ARG A 252 -5.39 3.66 6.11
CA ARG A 252 -6.40 4.04 7.11
C ARG A 252 -6.15 5.43 7.71
N ARG A 253 -7.23 6.16 7.96
CA ARG A 253 -7.21 7.48 8.65
C ARG A 253 -7.26 7.32 10.17
N SER A 254 -8.06 6.39 10.68
CA SER A 254 -8.08 6.02 12.09
C SER A 254 -7.29 4.73 12.26
N ILE A 255 -6.19 4.81 13.00
CA ILE A 255 -5.42 3.63 13.43
C ILE A 255 -5.84 3.41 14.87
N GLU A 256 -6.97 2.73 15.08
CA GLU A 256 -7.30 2.19 16.40
C GLU A 256 -6.36 1.00 16.67
N GLN A 257 -5.86 0.91 17.90
CA GLN A 257 -4.82 -0.06 18.33
C GLN A 257 -5.28 -1.52 18.30
N THR A 258 -6.53 -1.78 17.93
CA THR A 258 -7.10 -3.10 17.74
C THR A 258 -6.86 -3.55 16.30
N PHE A 259 -5.88 -4.43 16.03
CA PHE A 259 -5.90 -5.53 15.02
C PHE A 259 -4.48 -6.09 14.78
N THR A 260 -4.41 -7.39 14.48
CA THR A 260 -3.26 -8.32 14.58
C THR A 260 -2.11 -8.20 13.56
N GLU A 261 -2.10 -7.21 12.67
CA GLU A 261 -1.08 -7.12 11.59
C GLU A 261 -0.54 -5.70 11.32
N ASN A 262 -0.81 -4.75 12.23
CA ASN A 262 -0.33 -3.37 12.09
C ASN A 262 1.06 -3.23 12.73
N LEU A 263 1.94 -2.46 12.08
CA LEU A 263 3.21 -2.02 12.66
C LEU A 263 3.00 -0.62 13.23
N SER A 264 3.16 -0.41 14.52
CA SER A 264 3.02 0.94 15.10
C SER A 264 4.13 1.21 16.10
N PHE A 265 4.77 2.36 15.99
CA PHE A 265 5.86 2.73 16.90
C PHE A 265 6.03 4.24 17.03
N ASN A 266 6.62 4.64 18.15
CA ASN A 266 7.02 6.02 18.40
C ASN A 266 8.47 6.23 17.95
N ILE A 267 8.72 7.35 17.29
CA ILE A 267 10.05 7.77 16.85
C ILE A 267 10.59 8.71 17.92
N SER A 268 11.66 8.29 18.60
CA SER A 268 12.45 9.13 19.52
C SER A 268 13.83 9.39 18.91
N SER A 269 14.34 10.61 19.09
CA SER A 269 15.32 11.29 18.22
C SER A 269 16.58 10.52 17.73
N THR A 270 16.89 10.78 16.46
CA THR A 270 18.19 11.05 15.75
C THR A 270 19.48 10.27 16.07
N GLY A 271 20.14 9.82 15.00
CA GLY A 271 21.58 9.55 14.95
C GLY A 271 22.00 8.73 13.72
N ILE A 272 23.29 8.83 13.40
CA ILE A 272 23.94 8.55 12.10
C ILE A 272 23.69 7.12 11.56
N CYS A 273 23.22 7.01 10.31
CA CYS A 273 22.95 5.73 9.60
C CYS A 273 24.22 4.92 9.23
N ASP A 274 25.38 5.57 9.14
CA ASP A 274 26.64 4.93 8.72
C ASP A 274 27.14 3.83 9.69
N SER A 275 26.82 3.91 10.98
CA SER A 275 27.36 2.96 11.98
C SER A 275 26.70 1.58 11.95
N LEU A 276 25.52 1.42 11.34
CA LEU A 276 24.79 0.14 11.29
C LEU A 276 25.04 -0.66 10.00
N LEU A 277 25.52 0.00 8.94
CA LEU A 277 25.88 -0.64 7.66
C LEU A 277 27.28 -1.28 7.69
N SER A 278 28.11 -0.95 8.68
CA SER A 278 29.53 -1.32 8.76
C SER A 278 29.82 -2.52 9.69
N SER A 279 28.97 -3.56 9.69
CA SER A 279 29.35 -4.87 10.24
C SER A 279 29.60 -5.88 9.11
N GLN A 280 30.43 -5.52 8.14
CA GLN A 280 31.28 -6.51 7.49
C GLN A 280 32.63 -6.48 8.18
N PRO A 281 33.18 -7.62 8.64
CA PRO A 281 34.57 -7.66 9.02
C PRO A 281 35.40 -7.42 7.75
N VAL A 282 35.78 -6.16 7.54
CA VAL A 282 36.80 -5.84 6.55
C VAL A 282 38.07 -6.47 7.08
N LEU A 283 38.45 -7.60 6.49
CA LEU A 283 39.81 -8.11 6.59
C LEU A 283 40.70 -7.00 6.04
N VAL A 284 41.28 -6.21 6.95
CA VAL A 284 42.32 -5.24 6.63
C VAL A 284 43.53 -6.07 6.21
N THR A 285 43.63 -6.40 4.93
CA THR A 285 44.87 -6.85 4.34
C THR A 285 45.80 -5.64 4.31
N SER A 286 46.60 -5.51 5.36
CA SER A 286 47.58 -4.44 5.49
C SER A 286 48.52 -4.46 4.28
N LEU A 287 48.59 -3.37 3.51
CA LEU A 287 49.55 -3.20 2.43
C LEU A 287 51.02 -3.38 2.89
N SER A 288 51.29 -3.37 4.20
CA SER A 288 52.62 -3.62 4.75
C SER A 288 53.15 -5.04 4.48
N THR A 289 52.30 -6.05 4.34
CA THR A 289 52.74 -7.44 4.16
C THR A 289 53.23 -7.73 2.73
N MET A 290 52.71 -7.01 1.73
CA MET A 290 53.20 -7.11 0.35
C MET A 290 54.57 -6.43 0.18
N MET A 291 54.84 -5.36 0.92
CA MET A 291 56.10 -4.63 0.87
C MET A 291 57.24 -5.42 1.56
N THR A 292 56.95 -6.13 2.65
CA THR A 292 57.93 -7.01 3.31
C THR A 292 58.28 -8.25 2.48
N CYS A 293 57.33 -8.80 1.71
CA CYS A 293 57.59 -9.94 0.83
C CYS A 293 58.50 -9.55 -0.36
N LEU A 294 58.29 -8.37 -0.95
CA LEU A 294 59.12 -7.89 -2.06
C LEU A 294 60.55 -7.54 -1.62
N LEU A 295 60.73 -7.00 -0.41
CA LEU A 295 62.06 -6.75 0.18
C LEU A 295 62.80 -8.06 0.52
N ALA A 296 62.10 -9.08 1.03
CA ALA A 296 62.72 -10.38 1.32
C ALA A 296 63.20 -11.09 0.03
N ILE A 297 62.43 -10.98 -1.06
CA ILE A 297 62.81 -11.54 -2.36
C ILE A 297 64.04 -10.81 -2.94
N ALA A 298 64.10 -9.48 -2.84
CA ALA A 298 65.26 -8.71 -3.29
C ALA A 298 66.56 -9.06 -2.54
N ILE A 299 66.49 -9.38 -1.24
CA ILE A 299 67.67 -9.77 -0.45
C ILE A 299 68.16 -11.18 -0.81
N VAL A 300 67.28 -12.08 -1.25
CA VAL A 300 67.66 -13.43 -1.71
C VAL A 300 68.34 -13.40 -3.08
N PHE A 301 67.93 -12.50 -3.98
CA PHE A 301 68.51 -12.37 -5.32
C PHE A 301 69.74 -11.45 -5.41
N CYS A 302 70.07 -10.69 -4.35
CA CYS A 302 71.27 -9.83 -4.30
C CYS A 302 72.43 -10.42 -3.48
N ARG A 303 72.54 -11.75 -3.35
CA ARG A 303 73.79 -12.35 -2.84
C ARG A 303 74.83 -12.41 -3.97
N PRO A 304 76.04 -11.85 -3.76
CA PRO A 304 77.09 -11.91 -4.75
C PRO A 304 77.60 -13.35 -4.88
N ILE A 305 77.69 -13.81 -6.13
CA ILE A 305 78.42 -15.03 -6.50
C ILE A 305 79.88 -14.80 -6.09
N ARG A 306 80.38 -15.61 -5.17
CA ARG A 306 81.80 -15.77 -4.89
C ARG A 306 82.12 -17.24 -4.79
#